data_AF-A0A1V1SUY1-F1
#
_entry.id   AF-A0A1V1SUY1-F1
#
_cell.length_a   1.000
_cell.length_b   1.000
_cell.length_c   1.000
_cell.angle_alpha   90.00
_cell.angle_beta   90.00
_cell.angle_gamma   90.00
#
_symmetry.space_group_name_H-M   'P 1'
#
loop_
_entity.id
_entity.type
_entity.pdbx_description
1 polymer ?
#
loop_
_entity_poly.entity_id
_entity_poly.type
_entity_poly.pdbx_seq_one_letter_code
_entity_poly.pdbx_strand_id
1 'polypeptide(L)'
;MFSTWDPRALEAWIDHALRDAPRDTAGDGGGVTLATPRHQEAFTYFRPLYPHERADGTVDREGAPDFDLAFNDPPELRRNFPFYRSEGHLVVERLPNVRPSVLWVFGGSSDITLPPSSRSDIARACETGCNGSGGMAAGRVAEIHIEGRGHLFPLEIPSLCAEHAAKWIQREMEYFRKTEREYADWTRLTLSEKTTLSPEHAAALGSLPSRKRPADDKVKGSKL
;
A
#
# COMPACT_ATOMS: atom_id res chain seq x y z
N MET A 1 28.54 -3.92 -1.24
CA MET A 1 27.15 -3.62 -1.69
C MET A 1 27.03 -3.90 -3.18
N PHE A 2 27.62 -3.11 -4.09
CA PHE A 2 27.48 -3.37 -5.54
C PHE A 2 28.06 -4.70 -6.03
N SER A 3 29.08 -5.23 -5.35
CA SER A 3 29.71 -6.51 -5.72
C SER A 3 28.79 -7.73 -5.57
N THR A 4 27.67 -7.61 -4.84
CA THR A 4 26.69 -8.70 -4.66
C THR A 4 25.49 -8.57 -5.60
N TRP A 5 25.40 -7.48 -6.38
CA TRP A 5 24.29 -7.26 -7.29
C TRP A 5 24.37 -8.17 -8.51
N ASP A 6 23.22 -8.49 -9.09
CA ASP A 6 23.16 -9.12 -10.40
C ASP A 6 23.84 -8.19 -11.42
N PRO A 7 24.75 -8.69 -12.26
CA PRO A 7 25.47 -7.86 -13.22
C PRO A 7 24.55 -7.00 -14.09
N ARG A 8 23.36 -7.49 -14.45
CA ARG A 8 22.39 -6.74 -15.27
C ARG A 8 21.77 -5.59 -14.48
N ALA A 9 21.54 -5.77 -13.18
CA ALA A 9 21.03 -4.70 -12.31
C ALA A 9 22.10 -3.62 -12.09
N LEU A 10 23.36 -4.03 -11.94
CA LEU A 10 24.49 -3.10 -11.83
C LEU A 10 24.71 -2.32 -13.14
N GLU A 11 24.67 -2.99 -14.29
CA GLU A 11 24.76 -2.36 -15.61
C GLU A 11 23.64 -1.34 -15.80
N ALA A 12 22.39 -1.72 -15.57
CA ALA A 12 21.26 -0.78 -15.65
C ALA A 12 21.40 0.40 -14.68
N TRP A 13 21.94 0.18 -13.48
CA TRP A 13 22.21 1.27 -12.54
C TRP A 13 23.31 2.21 -13.06
N ILE A 14 24.39 1.68 -13.64
CA ILE A 14 25.45 2.50 -14.25
C ILE A 14 24.87 3.34 -15.40
N ASP A 15 24.06 2.73 -16.26
CA ASP A 15 23.52 3.38 -17.46
C ASP A 15 22.46 4.46 -17.16
N HIS A 16 21.73 4.32 -16.04
CA HIS A 16 20.58 5.17 -15.76
C HIS A 16 20.72 6.05 -14.52
N ALA A 17 21.48 5.61 -13.52
CA ALA A 17 21.67 6.37 -12.29
C ALA A 17 22.85 7.33 -12.37
N LEU A 18 23.71 7.21 -13.39
CA LEU A 18 24.87 8.08 -13.60
C LEU A 18 24.72 8.90 -14.89
N ARG A 19 25.39 10.05 -14.91
CA ARG A 19 25.54 10.91 -16.09
C ARG A 19 26.87 11.65 -16.03
N ASP A 20 27.28 12.21 -17.15
CA ASP A 20 28.43 13.12 -17.17
C ASP A 20 28.18 14.33 -16.27
N ALA A 21 29.20 14.67 -15.49
CA ALA A 21 29.20 15.88 -14.68
C ALA A 21 29.25 17.12 -15.60
N PRO A 22 28.54 18.21 -15.26
CA PRO A 22 28.66 19.47 -15.98
C PRO A 22 30.13 19.91 -16.09
N ARG A 23 30.56 20.40 -17.26
CA ARG A 23 31.96 20.80 -17.54
C ARG A 23 32.51 21.81 -16.52
N ASP A 24 31.64 22.61 -15.95
CA ASP A 24 31.93 23.65 -14.96
C ASP A 24 32.28 23.06 -13.58
N THR A 25 31.99 21.78 -13.36
CA THR A 25 32.25 21.02 -12.12
C THR A 25 33.14 19.80 -12.32
N ALA A 26 33.21 19.28 -13.55
CA ALA A 26 34.16 18.25 -13.94
C ALA A 26 35.45 18.95 -14.39
N GLY A 27 36.52 18.89 -13.60
CA GLY A 27 37.83 19.36 -14.04
C GLY A 27 38.30 18.66 -15.34
N ASP A 28 39.52 18.96 -15.77
CA ASP A 28 40.06 18.59 -17.10
C ASP A 28 40.01 17.09 -17.48
N GLY A 29 39.77 16.18 -16.51
CA GLY A 29 39.67 14.74 -16.74
C GLY A 29 38.27 14.19 -17.04
N GLY A 30 37.23 15.04 -17.04
CA GLY A 30 35.84 14.57 -17.06
C GLY A 30 35.46 13.91 -15.73
N GLY A 31 34.16 13.77 -15.47
CA GLY A 31 33.66 13.19 -14.22
C GLY A 31 32.25 12.67 -14.40
N VAL A 32 31.84 11.72 -13.56
CA VAL A 32 30.47 11.21 -13.51
C VAL A 32 29.80 11.66 -12.22
N THR A 33 28.51 11.92 -12.29
CA THR A 33 27.67 12.27 -11.15
C THR A 33 26.35 11.51 -11.22
N LEU A 34 25.58 11.52 -10.13
CA LEU A 34 24.25 10.93 -10.14
C LEU A 34 23.34 11.68 -11.11
N ALA A 35 22.53 10.93 -11.85
CA ALA A 35 21.48 11.47 -12.71
C ALA A 35 20.52 12.33 -11.87
N THR A 36 20.05 11.79 -10.75
CA THR A 36 19.34 12.52 -9.71
C THR A 36 20.33 13.19 -8.75
N PRO A 37 20.30 14.51 -8.56
CA PRO A 37 21.18 15.20 -7.62
C PRO A 37 21.08 14.62 -6.19
N ARG A 38 22.22 14.52 -5.48
CA ARG A 38 22.29 14.00 -4.09
C ARG A 38 21.29 14.68 -3.13
N HIS A 39 20.98 15.95 -3.35
CA HIS A 39 19.98 16.67 -2.55
C HIS A 39 18.55 16.19 -2.82
N GLN A 40 18.20 15.88 -4.07
CA GLN A 40 16.89 15.31 -4.40
C GLN A 40 16.75 13.88 -3.87
N GLU A 41 17.82 13.08 -3.95
CA GLU A 41 17.88 11.77 -3.29
C GLU A 41 17.62 11.90 -1.78
N ALA A 42 18.32 12.82 -1.10
CA ALA A 42 18.13 13.05 0.34
C ALA A 42 16.69 13.49 0.69
N PHE A 43 16.07 14.34 -0.12
CA PHE A 43 14.68 14.76 0.08
C PHE A 43 13.66 13.64 -0.12
N THR A 44 14.05 12.54 -0.77
CA THR A 44 13.23 11.33 -0.87
C THR A 44 13.18 10.56 0.45
N TYR A 45 14.15 10.76 1.35
CA TYR A 45 14.19 10.10 2.65
C TYR A 45 13.74 11.01 3.79
N PHE A 46 14.07 12.30 3.73
CA PHE A 46 13.93 13.20 4.87
C PHE A 46 13.02 14.39 4.55
N ARG A 47 11.93 14.54 5.31
CA ARG A 47 11.11 15.74 5.31
C ARG A 47 11.39 16.57 6.56
N PRO A 48 11.85 17.83 6.45
CA PRO A 48 12.12 18.66 7.61
C PRO A 48 10.88 18.84 8.48
N LEU A 49 11.01 18.58 9.77
CA LEU A 49 10.02 19.01 10.77
C LEU A 49 10.28 20.45 11.22
N TYR A 50 11.51 20.93 11.10
CA TYR A 50 11.86 22.33 11.35
C TYR A 50 11.43 23.23 10.18
N PRO A 51 10.99 24.48 10.43
CA PRO A 51 10.85 25.14 11.73
C PRO A 51 9.48 24.92 12.39
N HIS A 52 8.74 23.88 11.98
CA HIS A 52 7.34 23.67 12.37
C HIS A 52 7.19 23.06 13.77
N GLU A 53 8.25 22.49 14.34
CA GLU A 53 8.31 22.14 15.75
C GLU A 53 8.43 23.39 16.64
N ARG A 54 7.56 23.49 17.65
CA ARG A 54 7.51 24.58 18.61
C ARG A 54 8.25 24.20 19.90
N ALA A 55 8.66 25.20 20.68
CA ALA A 55 9.40 24.99 21.93
C ALA A 55 8.63 24.20 23.00
N ASP A 56 7.30 24.12 22.90
CA ASP A 56 6.42 23.32 23.77
C ASP A 56 6.25 21.87 23.29
N GLY A 57 6.95 21.47 22.22
CA GLY A 57 6.88 20.14 21.62
C GLY A 57 5.68 19.92 20.69
N THR A 58 4.85 20.94 20.45
CA THR A 58 3.77 20.87 19.47
C THR A 58 4.27 21.17 18.06
N VAL A 59 3.55 20.68 17.05
CA VAL A 59 3.90 20.89 15.63
C VAL A 59 2.86 21.76 14.96
N ASP A 60 3.34 22.77 14.23
CA ASP A 60 2.54 23.62 13.36
C ASP A 60 2.00 22.82 12.17
N ARG A 61 0.69 22.51 12.21
CA ARG A 61 0.06 21.66 11.19
C ARG A 61 -0.13 22.36 9.85
N GLU A 62 -0.02 23.69 9.76
CA GLU A 62 -0.02 24.35 8.45
C GLU A 62 1.28 24.05 7.69
N GLY A 63 2.41 24.02 8.39
CA GLY A 63 3.71 23.74 7.79
C GLY A 63 4.07 22.25 7.67
N ALA A 64 3.56 21.43 8.59
CA ALA A 64 3.73 19.97 8.57
C ALA A 64 2.37 19.24 8.72
N PRO A 65 1.48 19.34 7.71
CA PRO A 65 0.09 18.87 7.81
C PRO A 65 -0.06 17.36 7.96
N ASP A 66 0.91 16.61 7.44
CA ASP A 66 0.96 15.16 7.48
C ASP A 66 1.76 14.61 8.67
N PHE A 67 2.30 15.47 9.53
CA PHE A 67 2.97 15.01 10.75
C PHE A 67 1.94 14.40 11.72
N ASP A 68 2.24 13.20 12.19
CA ASP A 68 1.54 12.53 13.28
C ASP A 68 2.56 11.88 14.21
N LEU A 69 2.51 12.24 15.49
CA LEU A 69 3.41 11.69 16.49
C LEU A 69 3.24 10.18 16.67
N ALA A 70 2.05 9.62 16.40
CA ALA A 70 1.81 8.19 16.47
C ALA A 70 2.44 7.41 15.31
N PHE A 71 2.80 8.08 14.22
CA PHE A 71 3.34 7.49 12.99
C PHE A 71 4.83 7.78 12.77
N ASN A 72 5.49 8.35 13.77
CA ASN A 72 6.91 8.64 13.70
C ASN A 72 7.57 8.07 14.95
N ASP A 73 8.83 7.67 14.82
CA ASP A 73 9.59 7.17 15.96
C ASP A 73 9.56 8.24 17.08
N PRO A 74 9.30 7.82 18.33
CA PRO A 74 9.36 8.77 19.44
C PRO A 74 10.75 9.43 19.42
N PRO A 75 10.85 10.75 19.69
CA PRO A 75 12.12 11.44 19.65
C PRO A 75 13.15 10.68 20.47
N GLU A 76 14.21 10.18 19.82
CA GLU A 76 15.26 9.50 20.57
C GLU A 76 15.87 10.50 21.54
N LEU A 77 15.78 10.22 22.85
CA LEU A 77 16.30 11.07 23.92
C LEU A 77 17.80 11.44 23.75
N ARG A 78 18.54 10.68 22.94
CA ARG A 78 19.97 10.90 22.66
C ARG A 78 20.25 11.62 21.35
N ARG A 79 19.28 11.72 20.43
CA ARG A 79 19.42 12.38 19.13
C ARG A 79 18.11 13.01 18.73
N ASN A 80 18.06 14.34 18.81
CA ASN A 80 17.00 15.07 18.14
C ASN A 80 17.13 14.84 16.63
N PHE A 81 16.17 14.13 16.03
CA PHE A 81 16.13 13.85 14.60
C PHE A 81 15.01 14.72 13.99
N PRO A 82 15.32 15.91 13.47
CA PRO A 82 14.32 16.93 13.16
C PRO A 82 13.68 16.72 11.77
N PHE A 83 13.43 15.46 11.41
CA PHE A 83 12.82 15.04 10.16
C PHE A 83 11.77 13.96 10.43
N TYR A 84 10.76 13.86 9.57
CA TYR A 84 9.63 12.94 9.74
C TYR A 84 9.20 12.33 8.41
N ARG A 85 8.47 11.20 8.45
CA ARG A 85 7.83 10.54 7.28
C ARG A 85 6.64 9.68 7.73
N SER A 86 5.46 10.27 7.78
CA SER A 86 4.24 9.57 8.23
C SER A 86 3.65 8.63 7.17
N GLU A 87 4.06 8.75 5.89
CA GLU A 87 3.40 8.07 4.78
C GLU A 87 3.50 6.54 4.87
N GLY A 88 4.61 6.01 5.37
CA GLY A 88 4.81 4.56 5.52
C GLY A 88 3.77 3.93 6.46
N HIS A 89 3.57 4.53 7.63
CA HIS A 89 2.58 4.08 8.61
C HIS A 89 1.15 4.25 8.08
N LEU A 90 0.86 5.38 7.44
CA LEU A 90 -0.45 5.61 6.81
C LEU A 90 -0.76 4.53 5.77
N VAL A 91 0.21 4.09 4.97
CA VAL A 91 0.00 2.98 4.03
C VAL A 91 -0.30 1.68 4.76
N VAL A 92 0.45 1.36 5.82
CA VAL A 92 0.25 0.15 6.62
C VAL A 92 -1.16 0.10 7.23
N GLU A 93 -1.65 1.21 7.78
CA GLU A 93 -3.01 1.31 8.33
C GLU A 93 -4.11 1.05 7.28
N ARG A 94 -3.83 1.32 6.00
CA ARG A 94 -4.78 1.16 4.90
C ARG A 94 -4.71 -0.20 4.22
N LEU A 95 -3.69 -1.01 4.51
CA LEU A 95 -3.54 -2.34 3.93
C LEU A 95 -4.77 -3.26 4.09
N PRO A 96 -5.54 -3.22 5.19
CA PRO A 96 -6.77 -4.01 5.30
C PRO A 96 -7.80 -3.71 4.20
N ASN A 97 -7.79 -2.52 3.61
CA ASN A 97 -8.78 -2.08 2.62
C ASN A 97 -8.34 -2.27 1.16
N VAL A 98 -7.15 -2.84 0.94
CA VAL A 98 -6.60 -3.14 -0.39
C VAL A 98 -7.40 -4.29 -1.01
N ARG A 99 -7.79 -4.14 -2.27
CA ARG A 99 -8.61 -5.10 -3.04
C ARG A 99 -7.85 -5.91 -4.11
N PRO A 100 -6.75 -5.42 -4.71
CA PRO A 100 -5.92 -6.28 -5.53
C PRO A 100 -5.24 -7.34 -4.68
N SER A 101 -5.11 -8.57 -5.20
CA SER A 101 -4.37 -9.67 -4.59
C SER A 101 -2.88 -9.35 -4.44
N VAL A 102 -2.30 -9.58 -3.27
CA VAL A 102 -0.92 -9.17 -2.93
C VAL A 102 -0.01 -10.37 -2.64
N LEU A 103 1.15 -10.41 -3.30
CA LEU A 103 2.28 -11.24 -2.88
C LEU A 103 3.33 -10.37 -2.20
N TRP A 104 3.60 -10.65 -0.92
CA TRP A 104 4.72 -10.08 -0.20
C TRP A 104 5.98 -10.91 -0.40
N VAL A 105 7.09 -10.27 -0.77
CA VAL A 105 8.39 -10.92 -0.88
C VAL A 105 9.37 -10.18 0.02
N PHE A 106 9.86 -10.88 1.04
CA PHE A 106 10.76 -10.33 2.04
C PHE A 106 12.15 -10.97 1.94
N GLY A 107 13.22 -10.18 2.10
CA GLY A 107 14.55 -10.73 2.40
C GLY A 107 14.58 -11.21 3.84
N GLY A 108 14.80 -12.49 4.11
CA GLY A 108 14.69 -13.09 5.46
C GLY A 108 15.53 -12.38 6.52
N SER A 109 16.70 -11.86 6.13
CA SER A 109 17.65 -11.14 6.97
C SER A 109 17.60 -9.62 6.81
N SER A 110 16.55 -9.07 6.18
CA SER A 110 16.33 -7.63 6.06
C SER A 110 16.25 -6.96 7.44
N ASP A 111 16.98 -5.86 7.58
CA ASP A 111 16.99 -4.95 8.72
C ASP A 111 15.92 -3.85 8.61
N ILE A 112 15.15 -3.84 7.52
CA ILE A 112 13.96 -2.98 7.36
C ILE A 112 12.71 -3.70 7.86
N THR A 113 11.82 -2.93 8.51
CA THR A 113 10.58 -3.40 9.14
C THR A 113 10.88 -4.34 10.31
N LEU A 114 11.49 -3.78 11.34
CA LEU A 114 11.80 -4.47 12.59
C LEU A 114 10.66 -4.31 13.62
N PRO A 115 10.46 -5.30 14.52
CA PRO A 115 11.11 -6.60 14.54
C PRO A 115 10.72 -7.47 13.32
N PRO A 116 11.52 -8.52 12.96
CA PRO A 116 11.24 -9.39 11.81
C PRO A 116 9.80 -9.92 11.71
N SER A 117 9.11 -10.10 12.84
CA SER A 117 7.71 -10.53 12.93
C SER A 117 6.72 -9.53 12.32
N SER A 118 7.04 -8.23 12.35
CA SER A 118 6.18 -7.16 11.82
C SER A 118 5.91 -7.33 10.33
N ARG A 119 6.82 -7.97 9.58
CA ARG A 119 6.63 -8.28 8.15
C ARG A 119 5.44 -9.21 7.93
N SER A 120 5.39 -10.31 8.68
CA SER A 120 4.27 -11.25 8.62
C SER A 120 2.99 -10.68 9.22
N ASP A 121 3.08 -9.78 10.21
CA ASP A 121 1.90 -9.10 10.74
C ASP A 121 1.28 -8.15 9.72
N ILE A 122 2.10 -7.38 9.00
CA ILE A 122 1.69 -6.51 7.89
C ILE A 122 1.02 -7.33 6.78
N ALA A 123 1.65 -8.42 6.35
CA ALA A 123 1.10 -9.29 5.32
C ALA A 123 -0.23 -9.93 5.76
N ARG A 124 -0.34 -10.35 7.04
CA ARG A 124 -1.57 -10.93 7.60
C ARG A 124 -2.71 -9.93 7.70
N ALA A 125 -2.42 -8.66 7.98
CA ALA A 125 -3.42 -7.60 8.05
C ALA A 125 -3.96 -7.19 6.66
N CYS A 126 -3.16 -7.42 5.61
CA CYS A 126 -3.49 -7.00 4.25
C CYS A 126 -4.80 -7.63 3.72
N GLU A 127 -5.65 -6.79 3.13
CA GLU A 127 -6.93 -7.14 2.51
C GLU A 127 -7.98 -7.80 3.42
N THR A 128 -7.83 -7.69 4.74
CA THR A 128 -8.75 -8.32 5.72
C THR A 128 -9.96 -7.46 6.10
N GLY A 129 -9.92 -6.17 5.79
CA GLY A 129 -10.94 -5.19 6.16
C GLY A 129 -12.04 -5.02 5.12
N CYS A 130 -12.94 -4.07 5.37
CA CYS A 130 -13.95 -3.68 4.38
C CYS A 130 -13.29 -3.26 3.06
N ASN A 131 -13.89 -3.64 1.93
CA ASN A 131 -13.34 -3.49 0.58
C ASN A 131 -12.11 -4.38 0.26
N GLY A 132 -11.57 -5.10 1.23
CA GLY A 132 -10.52 -6.10 0.99
C GLY A 132 -11.03 -7.37 0.34
N SER A 133 -10.12 -8.17 -0.20
CA SER A 133 -10.46 -9.45 -0.87
C SER A 133 -10.57 -10.64 0.09
N GLY A 134 -10.39 -10.44 1.39
CA GLY A 134 -10.38 -11.51 2.40
C GLY A 134 -8.99 -12.05 2.74
N GLY A 135 -7.93 -11.37 2.30
CA GLY A 135 -6.55 -11.62 2.73
C GLY A 135 -6.03 -13.03 2.45
N MET A 136 -5.15 -13.51 3.34
CA MET A 136 -4.56 -14.84 3.25
C MET A 136 -5.60 -15.96 3.34
N ALA A 137 -6.65 -15.78 4.16
CA ALA A 137 -7.70 -16.77 4.36
C ALA A 137 -8.50 -17.05 3.07
N ALA A 138 -8.69 -16.03 2.23
CA ALA A 138 -9.31 -16.16 0.92
C ALA A 138 -8.31 -16.58 -0.18
N GLY A 139 -7.05 -16.84 0.16
CA GLY A 139 -5.97 -17.12 -0.79
C GLY A 139 -5.57 -15.93 -1.67
N ARG A 140 -5.99 -14.71 -1.28
CA ARG A 140 -5.77 -13.45 -2.02
C ARG A 140 -4.50 -12.74 -1.59
N VAL A 141 -3.92 -13.12 -0.45
CA VAL A 141 -2.60 -12.65 -0.01
C VAL A 141 -1.70 -13.85 0.26
N ALA A 142 -0.41 -13.71 -0.05
CA ALA A 142 0.62 -14.64 0.37
C ALA A 142 1.92 -13.90 0.70
N GLU A 143 2.81 -14.58 1.41
CA GLU A 143 4.15 -14.07 1.71
C GLU A 143 5.23 -15.12 1.44
N ILE A 144 6.43 -14.64 1.13
CA ILE A 144 7.63 -15.46 0.94
C ILE A 144 8.80 -14.75 1.61
N HIS A 145 9.62 -15.51 2.33
CA HIS A 145 10.86 -15.05 2.95
C HIS A 145 12.04 -15.72 2.25
N ILE A 146 12.90 -14.91 1.65
CA ILE A 146 14.11 -15.38 0.97
C ILE A 146 15.26 -15.39 1.98
N GLU A 147 15.55 -16.56 2.51
CA GLU A 147 16.56 -16.74 3.56
C GLU A 147 17.95 -16.25 3.15
N GLY A 148 18.67 -15.68 4.12
CA GLY A 148 20.02 -15.14 3.93
C GLY A 148 20.10 -13.85 3.09
N ARG A 149 18.95 -13.24 2.76
CA ARG A 149 18.91 -12.02 1.96
C ARG A 149 18.47 -10.80 2.77
N GLY A 150 19.18 -9.69 2.59
CA GLY A 150 18.89 -8.40 3.21
C GLY A 150 17.88 -7.57 2.41
N HIS A 151 17.76 -6.28 2.74
CA HIS A 151 16.82 -5.37 2.09
C HIS A 151 16.99 -5.25 0.56
N LEU A 152 18.24 -5.31 0.09
CA LEU A 152 18.60 -5.10 -1.32
C LEU A 152 18.46 -6.33 -2.20
N PHE A 153 17.84 -7.41 -1.70
CA PHE A 153 17.67 -8.65 -2.45
C PHE A 153 17.07 -8.49 -3.87
N PRO A 154 16.17 -7.52 -4.17
CA PRO A 154 15.67 -7.36 -5.53
C PRO A 154 16.76 -7.00 -6.54
N LEU A 155 17.87 -6.41 -6.10
CA LEU A 155 19.00 -6.02 -6.94
C LEU A 155 20.06 -7.15 -7.02
N GLU A 156 20.09 -8.05 -6.04
CA GLU A 156 21.01 -9.20 -5.99
C GLU A 156 20.49 -10.41 -6.76
N ILE A 157 19.18 -10.66 -6.69
CA ILE A 157 18.53 -11.86 -7.24
C ILE A 157 17.24 -11.51 -8.01
N PRO A 158 17.27 -10.55 -8.95
CA PRO A 158 16.08 -10.09 -9.67
C PRO A 158 15.35 -11.22 -10.39
N SER A 159 16.07 -12.24 -10.89
CA SER A 159 15.47 -13.41 -11.55
C SER A 159 14.55 -14.20 -10.60
N LEU A 160 14.96 -14.41 -9.34
CA LEU A 160 14.15 -15.15 -8.38
C LEU A 160 12.91 -14.34 -7.97
N CYS A 161 13.08 -13.03 -7.78
CA CYS A 161 11.96 -12.12 -7.54
C CYS A 161 10.94 -12.16 -8.68
N ALA A 162 11.43 -12.10 -9.93
CA ALA A 162 10.60 -12.15 -11.13
C ALA A 162 9.88 -13.49 -11.26
N GLU A 163 10.51 -14.62 -10.90
CA GLU A 163 9.88 -15.93 -10.90
C GLU A 163 8.68 -15.98 -9.94
N HIS A 164 8.86 -15.51 -8.70
CA HIS A 164 7.78 -15.45 -7.72
C HIS A 164 6.64 -14.52 -8.17
N ALA A 165 6.98 -13.33 -8.68
CA ALA A 165 6.00 -12.39 -9.21
C ALA A 165 5.23 -12.98 -10.40
N ALA A 166 5.92 -13.61 -11.35
CA ALA A 166 5.31 -14.20 -12.54
C ALA A 166 4.33 -15.33 -12.17
N LYS A 167 4.70 -16.21 -11.24
CA LYS A 167 3.81 -17.27 -10.74
C LYS A 167 2.54 -16.71 -10.09
N TRP A 168 2.68 -15.65 -9.28
CA TRP A 168 1.53 -15.00 -8.66
C TRP A 168 0.61 -14.34 -9.68
N ILE A 169 1.18 -13.55 -10.59
CA ILE A 169 0.45 -12.86 -11.67
C ILE A 169 -0.27 -13.89 -12.54
N GLN A 170 0.38 -15.00 -12.90
CA GLN A 170 -0.24 -16.04 -13.70
C GLN A 170 -1.53 -16.56 -13.07
N ARG A 171 -1.51 -16.84 -11.77
CA ARG A 171 -2.69 -17.27 -11.01
C ARG A 171 -3.78 -16.19 -10.98
N GLU A 172 -3.40 -14.93 -10.75
CA GLU A 172 -4.37 -13.82 -10.77
C GLU A 172 -4.97 -13.58 -12.16
N MET A 173 -4.23 -13.83 -13.23
CA MET A 173 -4.73 -13.74 -14.60
C MET A 173 -5.83 -14.77 -14.89
N GLU A 174 -5.85 -15.92 -14.22
CA GLU A 174 -6.94 -16.89 -14.34
C GLU A 174 -8.24 -16.34 -13.72
N TYR A 175 -8.12 -15.74 -12.54
CA TYR A 175 -9.25 -15.07 -11.87
C TYR A 175 -9.76 -13.89 -12.69
N PHE A 176 -8.86 -13.03 -13.17
CA PHE A 176 -9.21 -11.89 -14.01
C PHE A 176 -9.96 -12.32 -15.28
N ARG A 177 -9.48 -13.37 -15.97
CA ARG A 177 -10.17 -13.88 -17.16
C ARG A 177 -11.54 -14.45 -16.85
N LYS A 178 -11.76 -14.98 -15.64
CA LYS A 178 -13.09 -15.41 -15.20
C LYS A 178 -14.02 -14.22 -15.03
N THR A 179 -13.58 -13.17 -14.34
CA THR A 179 -14.38 -11.95 -14.14
C THR A 179 -14.67 -11.22 -15.45
N GLU A 180 -13.72 -11.24 -16.40
CA GLU A 180 -13.94 -10.71 -17.75
C GLU A 180 -15.04 -11.46 -18.50
N ARG A 181 -15.13 -12.79 -18.36
CA ARG A 181 -16.22 -13.57 -18.95
C ARG A 181 -17.57 -13.24 -18.31
N GLU A 182 -17.62 -13.16 -16.98
CA GLU A 182 -18.84 -12.76 -16.25
C GLU A 182 -19.31 -11.38 -16.68
N TYR A 183 -18.40 -10.42 -16.81
CA TYR A 183 -18.69 -9.09 -17.33
C TYR A 183 -19.19 -9.15 -18.79
N ALA A 184 -18.50 -9.88 -19.67
CA ALA A 184 -18.91 -10.03 -21.06
C ALA A 184 -20.31 -10.65 -21.19
N ASP A 185 -20.64 -11.66 -20.39
CA ASP A 185 -21.98 -12.25 -20.36
C ASP A 185 -23.02 -11.24 -19.87
N TRP A 186 -22.72 -10.47 -18.83
CA TRP A 186 -23.58 -9.36 -18.40
C TRP A 186 -23.79 -8.31 -19.51
N THR A 187 -22.74 -7.97 -20.29
CA THR A 187 -22.89 -6.99 -21.38
C THR A 187 -23.82 -7.48 -22.50
N ARG A 188 -24.02 -8.79 -22.65
CA ARG A 188 -24.92 -9.37 -23.66
C ARG A 188 -26.39 -9.37 -23.25
N LEU A 189 -26.70 -9.13 -21.97
CA LEU A 189 -28.07 -9.01 -21.49
C LEU A 189 -28.80 -7.86 -22.21
N THR A 190 -30.10 -8.05 -22.41
CA THR A 190 -31.00 -7.02 -22.96
C THR A 190 -31.09 -5.82 -22.01
N LEU A 191 -31.56 -4.68 -22.52
CA LEU A 191 -31.77 -3.49 -21.68
C LEU A 191 -32.73 -3.81 -20.52
N SER A 192 -33.82 -4.53 -20.80
CA SER A 192 -34.80 -4.91 -19.77
C SER A 192 -34.16 -5.73 -18.65
N GLU A 193 -33.32 -6.71 -18.97
CA GLU A 193 -32.63 -7.54 -17.96
C GLU A 193 -31.63 -6.73 -17.12
N LYS A 194 -31.00 -5.70 -17.70
CA LYS A 194 -30.06 -4.82 -16.98
C LYS A 194 -30.75 -3.78 -16.10
N THR A 195 -31.98 -3.38 -16.44
CA THR A 195 -32.69 -2.28 -15.77
C THR A 195 -33.86 -2.74 -14.90
N THR A 196 -34.12 -4.04 -14.78
CA THR A 196 -35.17 -4.58 -13.92
C THR A 196 -34.58 -5.55 -12.91
N LEU A 197 -35.26 -5.73 -11.77
CA LEU A 197 -34.85 -6.70 -10.76
C LEU A 197 -35.03 -8.11 -11.32
N SER A 198 -33.97 -8.91 -11.28
CA SER A 198 -34.09 -10.35 -11.51
C SER A 198 -35.02 -10.98 -10.46
N PRO A 199 -35.71 -12.09 -10.77
CA PRO A 199 -36.52 -12.82 -9.80
C PRO A 199 -35.77 -13.20 -8.52
N GLU A 200 -34.49 -13.56 -8.63
CA GLU A 200 -33.62 -13.89 -7.50
C GLU A 200 -33.41 -12.69 -6.57
N HIS A 201 -33.01 -11.53 -7.11
CA HIS A 201 -32.92 -10.29 -6.34
C HIS A 201 -34.25 -9.89 -5.69
N ALA A 202 -35.38 -10.03 -6.40
CA ALA A 202 -36.70 -9.72 -5.85
C ALA A 202 -37.06 -10.66 -4.67
N ALA A 203 -36.72 -11.95 -4.76
CA ALA A 203 -36.91 -12.89 -3.67
C ALA A 203 -35.99 -12.57 -2.46
N ALA A 204 -34.74 -12.20 -2.71
CA ALA A 204 -33.76 -11.87 -1.68
C ALA A 204 -34.10 -10.59 -0.89
N LEU A 205 -34.74 -9.60 -1.54
CA LEU A 205 -35.25 -8.41 -0.87
C LEU A 205 -36.30 -8.73 0.22
N GLY A 206 -36.94 -9.89 0.14
CA GLY A 206 -37.99 -10.29 1.05
C GLY A 206 -39.18 -9.34 1.03
N SER A 207 -40.05 -9.45 2.05
CA SER A 207 -41.13 -8.50 2.28
C SER A 207 -40.77 -7.55 3.42
N LEU A 208 -41.13 -6.27 3.27
CA LEU A 208 -41.01 -5.31 4.36
C LEU A 208 -41.86 -5.78 5.55
N PRO A 209 -41.38 -5.61 6.80
CA PRO A 209 -42.21 -5.85 7.98
C PRO A 209 -43.52 -5.08 7.87
N SER A 210 -44.64 -5.73 8.19
CA SER A 210 -45.93 -5.06 8.16
C SER A 210 -45.90 -3.84 9.08
N ARG A 211 -46.14 -2.66 8.50
CA ARG A 211 -46.19 -1.41 9.26
C ARG A 211 -47.39 -1.51 10.20
N LYS A 212 -47.16 -1.74 11.50
CA LYS A 212 -48.23 -1.66 12.51
C LYS A 212 -48.85 -0.28 12.39
N ARG A 213 -50.15 -0.20 12.08
CA ARG A 213 -50.88 1.07 12.18
C ARG A 213 -50.71 1.57 13.61
N PRO A 214 -50.42 2.87 13.83
CA PRO A 214 -50.57 3.46 15.14
C PRO A 214 -51.97 3.10 15.66
N ALA A 215 -52.05 2.62 16.90
CA ALA A 215 -53.34 2.39 17.52
C ALA A 215 -54.09 3.73 17.55
N ASP A 216 -55.33 3.74 17.05
CA ASP A 216 -56.22 4.89 17.23
C ASP A 216 -56.37 5.12 18.73
N ASP A 217 -55.74 6.19 19.25
CA ASP A 217 -56.02 6.71 20.57
C ASP A 217 -57.50 7.07 20.60
N LYS A 218 -58.30 6.19 21.22
CA LYS A 218 -59.67 6.51 21.58
C LYS A 218 -59.62 7.66 22.57
N VAL A 219 -59.79 8.88 22.05
CA VAL A 219 -60.12 10.07 22.81
C VAL A 219 -61.35 9.74 23.66
N LYS A 220 -61.13 9.41 24.94
CA LYS A 220 -62.19 9.40 25.94
C LYS A 220 -62.60 10.85 26.14
N GLY A 221 -63.73 11.22 25.53
CA GLY A 221 -64.40 12.48 25.82
C GLY A 221 -64.64 12.61 27.33
N SER A 222 -64.04 13.64 27.92
CA SER A 222 -64.41 14.15 29.23
C SER A 222 -65.83 14.72 29.10
N LYS A 223 -66.78 14.14 29.84
CA LYS A 223 -68.07 14.78 30.11
C LYS A 223 -67.89 15.65 31.36
N LEU A 224 -68.34 16.90 31.24
CA LEU A 224 -68.69 17.80 32.34
C LEU A 224 -69.68 17.13 33.30
#